data_AF-A0A6C0HCS2-F1
#
_entry.id   AF-A0A6C0HCS2-F1
#
_cell.length_a   1.000
_cell.length_b   1.000
_cell.length_c   1.000
_cell.angle_alpha   90.00
_cell.angle_beta   90.00
_cell.angle_gamma   90.00
#
_symmetry.space_group_name_H-M   'P 1'
#
loop_
_entity.id
_entity.type
_entity.pdbx_description
1 polymer ?
#
loop_
_entity_poly.entity_id
_entity_poly.type
_entity_poly.pdbx_seq_one_letter_code
_entity_poly.pdbx_strand_id
1 'polypeptide(L)'
;MSTTTAMPKRHRARWTSTELNNLHNEYEMKELTVQEIAAIHGRTDYAIMSKLQSEGLIDSSWVNARGWVFPSLEQSISLQPAIDDDDGEASECEEQDDPNDEDYVPEEEDDQDDEDEDQDEEHEFDPYNMQQKVTFIEQQIANIYSFLQKNFPKQNVMASST
;
A
#
# COMPACT_ATOMS: atom_id res chain seq x y z
N MET A 1 -14.21 -26.93 6.93
CA MET A 1 -14.36 -26.88 5.47
C MET A 1 -13.10 -26.24 4.94
N SER A 2 -12.24 -27.01 4.26
CA SER A 2 -10.94 -26.52 3.81
C SER A 2 -11.12 -25.61 2.60
N THR A 3 -10.72 -24.35 2.69
CA THR A 3 -10.63 -23.44 1.55
C THR A 3 -9.40 -23.84 0.74
N THR A 4 -9.60 -24.59 -0.34
CA THR A 4 -8.55 -24.82 -1.34
C THR A 4 -8.15 -23.46 -1.93
N THR A 5 -6.99 -22.94 -1.54
CA THR A 5 -6.41 -21.71 -2.09
C THR A 5 -6.01 -21.97 -3.54
N ALA A 6 -6.97 -21.85 -4.46
CA ALA A 6 -6.70 -21.86 -5.89
C ALA A 6 -5.92 -20.59 -6.25
N MET A 7 -4.78 -20.74 -6.92
CA MET A 7 -3.99 -19.59 -7.35
C MET A 7 -4.83 -18.70 -8.31
N PRO A 8 -4.93 -17.40 -8.05
CA PRO A 8 -5.74 -16.48 -8.85
C PRO A 8 -5.18 -16.40 -10.28
N LYS A 9 -6.00 -16.74 -11.27
CA LYS A 9 -5.62 -16.80 -12.70
C LYS A 9 -5.06 -15.48 -13.23
N ARG A 10 -5.47 -14.34 -12.65
CA ARG A 10 -5.13 -12.99 -13.12
C ARG A 10 -4.28 -12.22 -12.12
N HIS A 11 -3.35 -12.91 -11.45
CA HIS A 11 -2.40 -12.24 -10.56
C HIS A 11 -1.61 -11.14 -11.30
N ARG A 12 -1.58 -9.92 -10.74
CA ARG A 12 -0.88 -8.72 -11.28
C ARG A 12 -1.37 -8.22 -12.65
N ALA A 13 -2.45 -8.78 -13.21
CA ALA A 13 -3.03 -8.26 -14.44
C ALA A 13 -3.67 -6.88 -14.20
N ARG A 14 -3.46 -5.94 -15.12
CA ARG A 14 -4.12 -4.62 -15.08
C ARG A 14 -5.65 -4.77 -15.13
N TRP A 15 -6.36 -3.83 -14.51
CA TRP A 15 -7.82 -3.74 -14.57
C TRP A 15 -8.23 -3.08 -15.88
N THR A 16 -9.15 -3.71 -16.62
CA THR A 16 -9.71 -3.11 -17.84
C THR A 16 -10.99 -2.35 -17.50
N SER A 17 -11.37 -1.35 -18.29
CA SER A 17 -12.59 -0.56 -18.04
C SER A 17 -13.86 -1.43 -18.01
N THR A 18 -13.94 -2.45 -18.87
CA THR A 18 -15.03 -3.43 -18.85
C THR A 18 -15.06 -4.21 -17.54
N GLU A 19 -13.89 -4.59 -17.03
CA GLU A 19 -13.78 -5.30 -15.76
C GLU A 19 -14.22 -4.43 -14.58
N LEU A 20 -13.91 -3.13 -14.60
CA LEU A 20 -14.40 -2.19 -13.59
C LEU A 20 -15.91 -2.00 -13.64
N ASN A 21 -16.49 -1.86 -14.83
CA ASN A 21 -17.94 -1.77 -14.97
C ASN A 21 -18.63 -3.04 -14.45
N ASN A 22 -18.06 -4.21 -14.70
CA ASN A 22 -18.57 -5.47 -14.16
C ASN A 22 -18.45 -5.50 -12.63
N LEU A 23 -17.31 -5.07 -12.08
CA LEU A 23 -17.08 -4.98 -10.63
C LEU A 23 -18.13 -4.09 -9.96
N HIS A 24 -18.39 -2.90 -10.52
CA HIS A 24 -19.42 -1.96 -10.03
C HIS A 24 -20.80 -2.61 -10.08
N ASN A 25 -21.19 -3.21 -11.22
CA ASN A 25 -22.48 -3.87 -11.36
C ASN A 25 -22.65 -5.05 -10.39
N GLU A 26 -21.60 -5.84 -10.18
CA GLU A 26 -21.62 -7.00 -9.30
C GLU A 26 -21.74 -6.60 -7.84
N TYR A 27 -21.03 -5.55 -7.43
CA TYR A 27 -21.04 -5.09 -6.05
C TYR A 27 -22.30 -4.28 -5.70
N GLU A 28 -22.70 -3.32 -6.54
CA GLU A 28 -23.82 -2.41 -6.25
C GLU A 28 -25.18 -2.96 -6.70
N MET A 29 -25.26 -3.59 -7.88
CA MET A 29 -26.56 -4.01 -8.43
C MET A 29 -26.92 -5.44 -8.04
N LYS A 30 -25.94 -6.35 -8.03
CA LYS A 30 -26.16 -7.76 -7.66
C LYS A 30 -25.90 -8.05 -6.19
N GLU A 31 -25.33 -7.09 -5.46
CA GLU A 31 -24.98 -7.19 -4.03
C GLU A 31 -24.14 -8.43 -3.70
N LEU A 32 -23.27 -8.85 -4.62
CA LEU A 32 -22.42 -10.03 -4.42
C LEU A 32 -21.38 -9.77 -3.34
N THR A 33 -20.98 -10.85 -2.67
CA THR A 33 -19.89 -10.80 -1.69
C THR A 33 -18.54 -10.67 -2.38
N VAL A 34 -17.55 -10.12 -1.67
CA VAL A 34 -16.17 -9.97 -2.17
C VAL A 34 -15.60 -11.30 -2.68
N GLN A 35 -15.89 -12.41 -1.99
CA GLN A 35 -15.40 -13.75 -2.31
C GLN A 35 -15.99 -14.27 -3.63
N GLU A 36 -17.28 -14.02 -3.87
CA GLU A 36 -17.94 -14.40 -5.13
C GLU A 36 -17.39 -13.60 -6.30
N ILE A 37 -17.22 -12.29 -6.12
CA ILE A 37 -16.63 -11.40 -7.12
C ILE A 37 -15.19 -11.85 -7.42
N ALA A 38 -14.40 -12.19 -6.40
CA ALA A 38 -13.05 -12.70 -6.56
C ALA A 38 -13.00 -13.97 -7.43
N ALA A 39 -13.94 -14.90 -7.20
CA ALA A 39 -14.07 -16.11 -8.00
C ALA A 39 -14.44 -15.82 -9.46
N ILE A 40 -15.37 -14.88 -9.71
CA ILE A 40 -15.79 -14.48 -11.07
C ILE A 40 -14.64 -13.85 -11.84
N HIS A 41 -13.91 -12.93 -11.20
CA HIS A 41 -12.81 -12.20 -11.81
C HIS A 41 -11.50 -12.99 -11.87
N GLY A 42 -11.41 -14.10 -11.14
CA GLY A 42 -10.18 -14.89 -11.01
C GLY A 42 -9.05 -14.12 -10.32
N ARG A 43 -9.41 -13.26 -9.35
CA ARG A 43 -8.50 -12.42 -8.55
C ARG A 43 -8.60 -12.80 -7.08
N THR A 44 -7.68 -12.32 -6.26
CA THR A 44 -7.76 -12.52 -4.80
C THR A 44 -8.79 -11.60 -4.17
N ASP A 45 -9.36 -12.03 -3.03
CA ASP A 45 -10.27 -11.21 -2.22
C ASP A 45 -9.67 -9.83 -1.92
N TYR A 46 -8.40 -9.80 -1.51
CA TYR A 46 -7.67 -8.55 -1.26
C TYR A 46 -7.57 -7.64 -2.49
N ALA A 47 -7.37 -8.21 -3.69
CA ALA A 47 -7.30 -7.42 -4.92
C ALA A 47 -8.66 -6.81 -5.27
N ILE A 48 -9.76 -7.55 -5.04
CA ILE A 48 -11.11 -7.03 -5.17
C ILE A 48 -11.32 -5.89 -4.17
N MET A 49 -11.00 -6.08 -2.90
CA MET A 49 -11.20 -5.08 -1.85
C MET A 49 -10.41 -3.80 -2.09
N SER A 50 -9.12 -3.92 -2.40
CA SER A 50 -8.29 -2.77 -2.75
C SER A 50 -8.86 -2.01 -3.94
N LYS A 51 -9.43 -2.73 -4.92
CA LYS A 51 -10.05 -2.07 -6.06
C LYS A 51 -11.36 -1.38 -5.70
N LEU A 52 -12.25 -2.04 -4.97
CA LEU A 52 -13.49 -1.44 -4.46
C LEU A 52 -13.22 -0.17 -3.65
N GLN A 53 -12.16 -0.17 -2.83
CA GLN A 53 -11.73 1.01 -2.08
C GLN A 53 -11.26 2.14 -3.01
N SER A 54 -10.45 1.83 -4.02
CA SER A 54 -9.98 2.83 -4.99
C SER A 54 -11.10 3.46 -5.80
N GLU A 55 -12.19 2.72 -6.02
CA GLU A 55 -13.39 3.18 -6.72
C GLU A 55 -14.38 3.90 -5.78
N GLY A 56 -14.11 3.96 -4.47
CA GLY A 56 -14.98 4.60 -3.48
C GLY A 56 -16.26 3.82 -3.14
N LEU A 57 -16.30 2.52 -3.44
CA LEU A 57 -17.45 1.65 -3.14
C LEU A 57 -17.44 1.14 -1.70
N ILE A 58 -16.27 1.15 -1.05
CA ILE A 58 -16.10 0.74 0.36
C ILE A 58 -15.17 1.69 1.10
N ASP A 59 -15.34 1.75 2.41
CA ASP A 59 -14.46 2.50 3.30
C ASP A 59 -13.07 1.87 3.42
N SER A 60 -12.05 2.70 3.70
CA SER A 60 -10.67 2.26 3.92
C SER A 60 -10.48 1.28 5.08
N SER A 61 -11.45 1.20 6.00
CA SER A 61 -11.42 0.28 7.14
C SER A 61 -11.81 -1.15 6.75
N TRP A 62 -12.40 -1.36 5.57
CA TRP A 62 -12.90 -2.63 5.06
C TRP A 62 -13.94 -3.34 5.95
N VAL A 63 -14.39 -2.71 7.03
CA VAL A 63 -15.35 -3.27 8.00
C VAL A 63 -16.72 -3.46 7.36
N ASN A 64 -17.06 -2.60 6.40
CA ASN A 64 -18.34 -2.61 5.71
C ASN A 64 -18.34 -3.45 4.42
N ALA A 65 -17.24 -4.14 4.11
CA ALA A 65 -17.15 -4.94 2.89
C ALA A 65 -18.02 -6.21 2.98
N ARG A 66 -18.91 -6.40 2.00
CA ARG A 66 -19.86 -7.53 1.97
C ARG A 66 -19.12 -8.87 1.97
N GLY A 67 -19.35 -9.67 3.01
CA GLY A 67 -18.75 -11.01 3.14
C GLY A 67 -17.30 -11.03 3.60
N TRP A 68 -16.75 -9.88 4.04
CA TRP A 68 -15.41 -9.85 4.62
C TRP A 68 -15.45 -10.23 6.11
N VAL A 69 -14.76 -11.32 6.46
CA VAL A 69 -14.53 -11.70 7.85
C VAL A 69 -13.05 -11.51 8.11
N PHE A 70 -12.71 -10.61 9.03
CA PHE A 70 -11.32 -10.43 9.45
C PHE A 70 -10.75 -11.78 9.90
N PRO A 71 -9.67 -12.27 9.26
CA PRO A 71 -8.99 -13.45 9.76
C PRO A 71 -8.55 -13.16 11.20
N SER A 72 -9.08 -13.90 12.15
CA SER A 72 -8.61 -13.86 13.53
C SER A 72 -7.09 -14.08 13.53
N LEU A 73 -6.36 -13.22 14.22
CA LEU A 73 -4.89 -13.22 14.33
C LEU A 73 -4.32 -14.60 14.74
N GLU A 74 -5.14 -15.47 15.32
CA GLU A 74 -4.81 -16.85 15.68
C GLU A 74 -4.50 -17.75 14.47
N GLN A 75 -4.96 -17.41 13.26
CA GLN A 75 -4.78 -18.26 12.06
C GLN A 75 -3.50 -18.00 11.26
N SER A 76 -2.76 -16.92 11.54
CA SER A 76 -1.60 -16.50 10.71
C SER A 76 -0.26 -17.12 11.10
N ILE A 77 -0.17 -17.95 12.15
CA ILE A 77 1.11 -18.47 12.67
C ILE A 77 1.56 -19.78 11.97
N SER A 78 0.71 -20.43 11.17
CA SER A 78 0.98 -21.81 10.72
C SER A 78 1.54 -21.99 9.30
N LEU A 79 1.93 -20.93 8.60
CA LEU A 79 2.40 -21.04 7.19
C LEU A 79 3.75 -20.33 7.01
N GLN A 80 4.83 -20.97 7.46
CA GLN A 80 6.11 -20.81 6.78
C GLN A 80 6.25 -21.98 5.80
N PRO A 81 6.15 -21.77 4.48
CA PRO A 81 6.56 -22.79 3.54
C PRO A 81 8.08 -22.91 3.59
N ALA A 82 8.57 -24.15 3.72
CA ALA A 82 9.96 -24.48 3.49
C ALA A 82 10.33 -24.01 2.08
N ILE A 83 11.44 -23.26 1.99
CA ILE A 83 12.02 -22.84 0.72
C ILE A 83 12.67 -24.11 0.15
N ASP A 84 11.97 -24.82 -0.73
CA ASP A 84 12.59 -25.83 -1.59
C ASP A 84 13.27 -25.07 -2.74
N ASP A 85 14.60 -25.20 -2.79
CA ASP A 85 15.46 -24.79 -3.90
C ASP A 85 15.09 -25.60 -5.16
N ASP A 86 14.07 -25.16 -5.90
CA ASP A 86 13.72 -25.72 -7.20
C ASP A 86 14.42 -24.92 -8.32
N ASP A 87 15.52 -25.51 -8.77
CA ASP A 87 16.22 -25.29 -10.03
C ASP A 87 15.23 -25.34 -11.21
N GLY A 88 14.90 -24.15 -11.74
CA GLY A 88 14.00 -23.98 -12.88
C GLY A 88 14.64 -23.17 -14.00
N GLU A 89 15.38 -23.87 -14.86
CA GLU A 89 15.56 -23.66 -16.31
C GLU A 89 15.17 -22.27 -16.85
N ALA A 90 16.20 -21.48 -17.19
CA ALA A 90 16.06 -20.21 -17.88
C ALA A 90 15.45 -20.40 -19.27
N SER A 91 14.17 -20.09 -19.41
CA SER A 91 13.52 -19.95 -20.71
C SER A 91 14.15 -18.78 -21.47
N GLU A 92 14.94 -19.08 -22.49
CA GLU A 92 15.44 -18.11 -23.47
C GLU A 92 14.26 -17.42 -24.15
N CYS A 93 14.03 -16.16 -23.79
CA CYS A 93 13.13 -15.27 -24.52
C CYS A 93 13.93 -14.73 -25.71
N GLU A 94 13.65 -15.22 -26.92
CA GLU A 94 14.16 -14.60 -28.15
C GLU A 94 13.57 -13.19 -28.27
N GLU A 95 14.42 -12.20 -27.99
CA GLU A 95 14.17 -10.78 -28.22
C GLU A 95 14.19 -10.55 -29.74
N GLN A 96 13.00 -10.42 -30.33
CA GLN A 96 12.87 -9.91 -31.69
C GLN A 96 13.12 -8.41 -31.63
N ASP A 97 14.35 -8.01 -31.94
CA ASP A 97 14.71 -6.62 -32.24
C ASP A 97 13.81 -6.10 -33.37
N ASP A 98 12.99 -5.09 -33.05
CA ASP A 98 12.30 -4.28 -34.05
C ASP A 98 13.32 -3.30 -34.64
N PRO A 99 13.71 -3.41 -35.93
CA PRO A 99 14.74 -2.58 -36.53
C PRO A 99 14.24 -1.17 -36.92
N ASN A 100 13.10 -0.71 -36.42
CA ASN A 100 12.48 0.53 -36.86
C ASN A 100 12.00 1.46 -35.73
N ASP A 101 12.87 1.71 -34.75
CA ASP A 101 12.77 2.87 -33.85
C ASP A 101 13.95 3.82 -34.11
N GLU A 102 14.03 4.33 -35.34
CA GLU A 102 14.78 5.54 -35.67
C GLU A 102 13.89 6.75 -35.32
N ASP A 103 14.07 7.33 -34.13
CA ASP A 103 14.04 8.78 -33.90
C ASP A 103 14.33 9.11 -32.42
N TYR A 104 15.54 8.75 -31.98
CA TYR A 104 16.14 9.37 -30.79
C TYR A 104 16.76 10.70 -31.19
N VAL A 105 16.07 11.80 -30.87
CA VAL A 105 16.61 13.16 -30.95
C VAL A 105 17.06 13.58 -29.55
N PRO A 106 18.36 13.53 -29.22
CA PRO A 106 18.85 14.19 -28.02
C PRO A 106 18.88 15.70 -28.28
N GLU A 107 17.98 16.43 -27.62
CA GLU A 107 18.12 17.88 -27.49
C GLU A 107 19.11 18.15 -26.36
N GLU A 108 20.33 18.57 -26.73
CA GLU A 108 21.28 19.13 -25.78
C GLU A 108 21.02 20.63 -25.57
N GLU A 109 20.81 20.94 -24.30
CA GLU A 109 21.26 22.07 -23.48
C GLU A 109 21.42 23.44 -24.16
N ASP A 110 20.70 24.44 -23.63
CA ASP A 110 21.24 25.80 -23.54
C ASP A 110 21.03 26.37 -22.13
N ASP A 111 22.09 27.06 -21.72
CA ASP A 111 22.49 27.49 -20.38
C ASP A 111 21.73 28.73 -19.88
N GLN A 112 21.61 28.81 -18.55
CA GLN A 112 21.66 30.01 -17.68
C GLN A 112 20.54 31.07 -17.78
N ASP A 113 19.84 31.31 -16.66
CA ASP A 113 20.13 32.51 -15.85
C ASP A 113 19.58 32.36 -14.42
N ASP A 114 20.42 32.70 -13.45
CA ASP A 114 20.10 32.83 -12.04
C ASP A 114 19.16 34.02 -11.81
N GLU A 115 18.24 33.94 -10.85
CA GLU A 115 17.93 35.04 -9.91
C GLU A 115 16.96 34.57 -8.80
N ASP A 116 17.39 34.83 -7.56
CA ASP A 116 16.82 34.47 -6.26
C ASP A 116 15.45 35.13 -5.94
N GLU A 117 14.87 34.69 -4.81
CA GLU A 117 13.81 35.32 -3.98
C GLU A 117 12.37 34.98 -4.45
N ASP A 118 11.55 34.19 -3.75
CA ASP A 118 11.19 34.28 -2.33
C ASP A 118 10.86 32.88 -1.74
N GLN A 119 11.42 32.60 -0.56
CA GLN A 119 11.05 31.45 0.27
C GLN A 119 9.67 31.65 0.88
N ASP A 120 8.64 31.17 0.18
CA ASP A 120 7.39 30.71 0.77
C ASP A 120 7.07 29.34 0.15
N GLU A 121 8.00 28.38 0.29
CA GLU A 121 7.67 26.98 0.10
C GLU A 121 6.78 26.55 1.27
N GLU A 122 5.46 26.68 1.09
CA GLU A 122 4.52 25.73 1.68
C GLU A 122 5.00 24.34 1.27
N HIS A 123 5.84 23.73 2.10
CA HIS A 123 6.33 22.38 1.90
C HIS A 123 5.13 21.46 1.69
N GLU A 124 4.90 21.10 0.42
CA GLU A 124 3.99 20.04 0.04
C GLU A 124 4.40 18.82 0.86
N PHE A 125 3.47 18.31 1.66
CA PHE A 125 3.73 17.19 2.57
C PHE A 125 4.15 16.00 1.72
N ASP A 126 5.43 15.68 1.72
CA ASP A 126 5.99 14.57 0.95
C ASP A 126 5.90 13.29 1.79
N PRO A 127 5.00 12.35 1.43
CA PRO A 127 4.82 11.12 2.18
C PRO A 127 6.01 10.16 2.08
N TYR A 128 7.06 10.48 1.33
CA TYR A 128 8.31 9.71 1.23
C TYR A 128 9.53 10.46 1.79
N ASN A 129 9.39 11.74 2.16
CA ASN A 129 10.44 12.49 2.84
C ASN A 129 10.58 12.02 4.28
N MET A 130 11.56 11.14 4.51
CA MET A 130 11.82 10.57 5.83
C MET A 130 12.25 11.64 6.85
N GLN A 131 12.89 12.72 6.41
CA GLN A 131 13.30 13.81 7.28
C GLN A 131 12.08 14.56 7.83
N GLN A 132 11.07 14.85 7.00
CA GLN A 132 9.79 15.42 7.46
C GLN A 132 9.05 14.50 8.43
N LYS A 133 9.10 13.17 8.21
CA LYS A 133 8.54 12.20 9.16
C LYS A 133 9.29 12.16 10.48
N VAL A 134 10.62 12.28 10.46
CA VAL A 134 11.46 12.30 11.65
C VAL A 134 11.16 13.55 12.49
N THR A 135 11.12 14.74 11.89
CA THR A 135 10.80 15.98 12.60
C THR A 135 9.40 15.95 13.23
N PHE A 136 8.42 15.39 12.51
CA PHE A 136 7.08 15.18 13.05
C PHE A 136 7.09 14.25 14.28
N ILE A 137 7.81 13.12 14.21
CA ILE A 137 7.93 12.18 15.32
C ILE A 137 8.66 12.84 16.51
N GLU A 138 9.73 13.59 16.26
CA GLU A 138 10.46 14.33 17.29
C GLU A 138 9.54 15.31 18.03
N GLN A 139 8.67 16.00 17.29
CA GLN A 139 7.71 16.92 17.87
C GLN A 139 6.64 16.21 18.71
N GLN A 140 6.13 15.07 18.25
CA GLN A 140 5.21 14.24 19.03
C GLN A 140 5.87 13.73 20.33
N ILE A 141 7.14 13.32 20.26
CA ILE A 141 7.91 12.89 21.43
C ILE A 141 8.07 14.05 22.43
N ALA A 142 8.41 15.25 21.96
CA ALA A 142 8.52 16.43 22.82
C ALA A 142 7.21 16.76 23.54
N ASN A 143 6.09 16.68 22.82
CA ASN A 143 4.76 16.89 23.39
C ASN A 143 4.45 15.87 24.49
N ILE A 144 4.75 14.59 24.25
CA ILE A 144 4.57 13.52 25.24
C ILE A 144 5.46 13.75 26.47
N TYR A 145 6.74 14.10 26.28
CA TYR A 145 7.64 14.40 27.40
C TYR A 145 7.13 15.57 28.24
N SER A 146 6.65 16.63 27.60
CA SER A 146 6.06 17.78 28.30
C SER A 146 4.83 17.38 29.11
N PHE A 147 3.97 16.53 28.54
CA PHE A 147 2.78 16.01 29.19
C PHE A 147 3.15 15.15 30.41
N LEU A 148 4.14 14.28 30.28
CA LEU A 148 4.60 13.43 31.38
C LEU A 148 5.23 14.24 32.51
N GLN A 149 6.06 15.24 32.21
CA GLN A 149 6.63 16.12 33.24
C GLN A 149 5.56 16.91 33.99
N LYS A 150 4.54 17.37 33.27
CA LYS A 150 3.42 18.13 33.85
C LYS A 150 2.53 17.28 34.76
N ASN A 151 2.26 16.04 34.38
CA ASN A 151 1.32 15.17 35.09
C ASN A 151 1.98 14.24 36.12
N PHE A 152 3.27 13.95 35.97
CA PHE A 152 4.03 13.08 36.86
C PHE A 152 5.35 13.75 37.25
N PRO A 153 5.31 14.84 38.04
CA PRO A 153 6.53 15.44 38.57
C PRO A 153 7.24 14.39 39.43
N LYS A 154 8.54 14.19 39.17
CA LYS A 154 9.37 13.24 39.92
C LYS A 154 9.22 13.52 41.42
N GLN A 155 8.71 12.57 42.19
CA GLN A 155 8.77 12.67 43.64
C GLN A 155 10.24 12.65 44.06
N ASN A 156 10.67 13.78 44.62
CA ASN A 156 11.99 13.95 45.17
C ASN A 156 12.11 13.10 46.44
N VAL A 157 12.57 11.85 46.32
CA VAL A 157 12.99 11.03 47.47
C VAL A 157 14.37 11.51 47.92
N MET A 158 14.41 12.68 48.55
CA MET A 158 15.48 13.09 49.46
C MET A 158 14.85 13.81 50.66
N ALA A 159 15.30 13.44 51.86
CA ALA A 159 14.77 13.77 53.20
C ALA A 159 13.62 12.85 53.65
N SER A 160 13.88 11.79 54.41
CA SER A 160 14.40 11.92 55.77
C SER A 160 15.11 10.65 56.22
N SER A 161 16.44 10.73 56.35
CA SER A 161 17.19 9.94 57.32
C SER A 161 17.64 10.92 58.41
N THR A 162 16.91 10.91 59.52
CA THR A 162 17.40 11.26 60.86
C THR A 162 16.42 10.73 61.88
#